data_AF-A0A952TAL9-F1
#
_entry.id   AF-A0A952TAL9-F1
#
_cell.length_a   1.000
_cell.length_b   1.000
_cell.length_c   1.000
_cell.angle_alpha   90.00
_cell.angle_beta   90.00
_cell.angle_gamma   90.00
#
_symmetry.space_group_name_H-M   'P 1'
#
loop_
_entity.id
_entity.type
_entity.pdbx_description
1 polymer ?
#
loop_
_entity_poly.entity_id
_entity_poly.type
_entity_poly.pdbx_seq_one_letter_code
_entity_poly.pdbx_strand_id
1 'polypeptide(L)'
;MDSHKRILAILHIVSGSFQLLILGGLSLFLSALFPLIAEEAGQDGAWILELLAWAIPGLFWVIILLFAVPSIIGGIALLQHKSWALTLLLVMGCFKLFSFPIGTALGIYTIWVYAESNKK
;
A
#
# COMPACT_ATOMS: atom_id res chain seq x y z
N MET A 1 25.91 -4.10 -4.41
CA MET A 1 24.67 -3.85 -3.63
C MET A 1 24.60 -4.92 -2.57
N ASP A 2 24.48 -4.55 -1.29
CA ASP A 2 24.29 -5.55 -0.23
C ASP A 2 23.07 -6.39 -0.56
N SER A 3 23.18 -7.73 -0.57
CA SER A 3 22.10 -8.65 -0.95
C SER A 3 20.80 -8.33 -0.21
N HIS A 4 20.89 -7.86 1.05
CA HIS A 4 19.76 -7.44 1.87
C HIS A 4 19.00 -6.22 1.34
N LYS A 5 19.69 -5.22 0.77
CA LYS A 5 19.02 -4.06 0.15
C LYS A 5 18.22 -4.49 -1.08
N ARG A 6 18.72 -5.49 -1.83
CA ARG A 6 18.01 -6.05 -3.00
C ARG A 6 16.75 -6.79 -2.57
N ILE A 7 16.87 -7.66 -1.58
CA ILE A 7 15.75 -8.41 -1.02
C ILE A 7 14.69 -7.44 -0.47
N LEU A 8 15.11 -6.43 0.30
CA LEU A 8 14.23 -5.41 0.86
C LEU A 8 13.45 -4.66 -0.24
N ALA A 9 14.14 -4.24 -1.31
CA ALA A 9 13.51 -3.54 -2.43
C ALA A 9 12.42 -4.41 -3.09
N ILE A 10 12.74 -5.68 -3.38
CA ILE A 10 11.79 -6.62 -3.99
C ILE A 10 10.59 -6.85 -3.06
N LEU A 11 10.82 -7.01 -1.75
CA LEU A 11 9.77 -7.23 -0.78
C LEU A 11 8.77 -6.05 -0.74
N HIS A 12 9.26 -4.81 -0.80
CA HIS A 12 8.39 -3.62 -0.83
C HIS A 12 7.66 -3.46 -2.16
N ILE A 13 8.30 -3.77 -3.30
CA ILE A 13 7.64 -3.78 -4.61
C ILE A 13 6.52 -4.81 -4.62
N VAL A 14 6.80 -6.06 -4.26
CA VAL A 14 5.82 -7.14 -4.25
C VAL A 14 4.67 -6.81 -3.32
N SER A 15 4.97 -6.38 -2.09
CA SER A 15 3.94 -6.00 -1.12
C SER A 15 3.08 -4.83 -1.60
N GLY A 16 3.67 -3.80 -2.20
CA GLY A 16 2.93 -2.67 -2.75
C GLY A 16 2.07 -3.08 -3.96
N SER A 17 2.59 -3.95 -4.83
CA SER A 17 1.85 -4.48 -5.98
C SER A 17 0.65 -5.32 -5.55
N PHE A 18 0.80 -6.19 -4.54
CA PHE A 18 -0.33 -6.93 -3.98
C PHE A 18 -1.38 -6.00 -3.37
N GLN A 19 -0.95 -4.97 -2.62
CA GLN A 19 -1.86 -4.00 -2.05
C GLN A 19 -2.63 -3.22 -3.14
N LEU A 20 -1.95 -2.82 -4.21
CA LEU A 20 -2.57 -2.16 -5.36
C LEU A 20 -3.56 -3.07 -6.08
N LEU A 21 -3.22 -4.34 -6.31
CA LEU A 21 -4.11 -5.30 -6.97
C LEU A 21 -5.35 -5.59 -6.13
N ILE A 22 -5.18 -5.85 -4.83
CA ILE A 22 -6.29 -6.20 -3.94
C ILE A 22 -7.20 -5.00 -3.72
N LEU A 23 -6.65 -3.86 -3.26
CA LEU A 23 -7.46 -2.68 -2.96
C LEU A 23 -7.99 -2.00 -4.22
N GLY A 24 -7.20 -1.97 -5.30
CA GLY A 24 -7.62 -1.42 -6.59
C GLY A 24 -8.70 -2.29 -7.22
N GLY A 25 -8.51 -3.61 -7.24
CA GLY A 25 -9.52 -4.56 -7.71
C GLY A 25 -10.81 -4.49 -6.89
N LEU A 26 -10.71 -4.45 -5.56
CA LEU A 26 -11.87 -4.31 -4.69
C LEU A 26 -12.57 -2.95 -4.87
N SER A 27 -11.81 -1.87 -5.05
CA SER A 27 -12.37 -0.54 -5.34
C SER A 27 -13.16 -0.56 -6.65
N LEU A 28 -12.59 -1.09 -7.73
CA LEU A 28 -13.27 -1.17 -9.02
C LEU A 28 -14.51 -2.06 -8.95
N PHE A 29 -14.41 -3.19 -8.26
CA PHE A 29 -15.53 -4.09 -8.03
C PHE A 29 -16.66 -3.38 -7.27
N LEU A 30 -16.37 -2.75 -6.14
CA LEU A 30 -17.37 -2.04 -5.34
C LEU A 30 -17.99 -0.86 -6.12
N SER A 31 -17.19 -0.10 -6.87
CA SER A 31 -17.69 0.98 -7.72
C SER A 31 -18.64 0.48 -8.82
N ALA A 32 -18.45 -0.75 -9.31
CA ALA A 32 -19.39 -1.39 -10.22
C ALA A 32 -20.64 -1.92 -9.48
N LEU A 33 -20.48 -2.46 -8.28
CA LEU A 33 -21.56 -3.11 -7.51
C LEU A 33 -22.55 -2.13 -6.87
N PHE A 34 -22.07 -1.01 -6.33
CA PHE A 34 -22.94 -0.07 -5.58
C PHE A 34 -24.10 0.50 -6.40
N PRO A 35 -23.92 0.94 -7.67
CA PRO A 35 -25.03 1.41 -8.49
C PRO A 35 -26.11 0.36 -8.74
N LEU A 36 -25.74 -0.91 -8.92
CA LEU A 36 -26.70 -2.01 -9.12
C LEU A 36 -27.59 -2.19 -7.89
N ILE A 37 -27.01 -2.09 -6.68
CA ILE A 37 -27.75 -2.22 -5.43
C ILE A 37 -28.62 -0.97 -5.18
N ALA A 38 -28.13 0.21 -5.56
CA ALA A 38 -28.87 1.47 -5.40
C ALA A 38 -30.14 1.52 -6.25
N GLU A 39 -30.13 0.93 -7.44
CA GLU A 39 -31.32 0.82 -8.31
C GLU A 39 -32.44 -0.01 -7.64
N GLU A 40 -32.09 -1.06 -6.89
CA GLU A 40 -33.06 -1.93 -6.21
C GLU A 40 -33.56 -1.37 -4.87
N ALA A 41 -32.80 -0.49 -4.20
CA ALA A 41 -33.05 -0.08 -2.81
C ALA A 41 -34.17 0.96 -2.61
N GLY A 42 -34.68 1.59 -3.68
CA GLY A 42 -35.74 2.60 -3.61
C GLY A 42 -35.30 3.95 -2.99
N GLN A 43 -36.24 4.91 -2.90
CA GLN A 43 -35.92 6.32 -2.61
C GLN A 43 -35.44 6.59 -1.16
N ASP A 44 -35.86 5.79 -0.17
CA ASP A 44 -35.55 6.06 1.24
C ASP A 44 -34.11 5.69 1.63
N GLY A 45 -33.47 4.76 0.89
CA GLY A 45 -32.11 4.26 1.15
C GLY A 45 -31.04 4.74 0.16
N ALA A 46 -31.43 5.34 -0.96
CA ALA A 46 -30.53 5.69 -2.07
C ALA A 46 -29.38 6.63 -1.65
N TRP A 47 -29.66 7.63 -0.81
CA TRP A 47 -28.65 8.61 -0.40
C TRP A 47 -27.51 8.00 0.44
N ILE A 48 -27.80 6.96 1.25
CA ILE A 48 -26.78 6.24 2.02
C ILE A 48 -25.90 5.41 1.09
N LEU A 49 -26.52 4.74 0.12
CA LEU A 49 -25.81 3.93 -0.86
C LEU A 49 -24.92 4.78 -1.75
N GLU A 50 -25.38 5.95 -2.21
CA GLU A 50 -24.56 6.92 -2.93
C GLU A 50 -23.37 7.38 -2.10
N LEU A 51 -23.60 7.70 -0.81
CA LEU A 51 -22.53 8.08 0.13
C LEU A 51 -21.46 6.99 0.25
N LEU A 52 -21.88 5.74 0.42
CA LEU A 52 -20.97 4.59 0.53
C LEU A 52 -20.26 4.30 -0.80
N ALA A 53 -20.94 4.50 -1.92
CA ALA A 53 -20.42 4.27 -3.27
C ALA A 53 -19.24 5.18 -3.62
N TRP A 54 -19.22 6.41 -3.10
CA TRP A 54 -18.07 7.30 -3.27
C TRP A 54 -17.03 7.12 -2.15
N ALA A 55 -17.48 6.99 -0.89
CA ALA A 55 -16.59 7.03 0.27
C ALA A 55 -15.70 5.80 0.37
N ILE A 56 -16.24 4.58 0.19
CA ILE A 56 -15.48 3.35 0.39
C ILE A 56 -14.42 3.14 -0.70
N PRO A 57 -14.77 3.18 -2.01
CA PRO A 57 -13.76 3.07 -3.07
C PRO A 57 -12.74 4.22 -3.03
N GLY A 58 -13.20 5.45 -2.74
CA GLY A 58 -12.32 6.60 -2.59
C GLY A 58 -11.28 6.42 -1.49
N LEU A 59 -11.68 5.88 -0.33
CA LEU A 59 -10.77 5.58 0.78
C LEU A 59 -9.69 4.57 0.36
N PHE A 60 -10.04 3.52 -0.40
CA PHE A 60 -9.06 2.55 -0.89
C PHE A 60 -8.02 3.17 -1.82
N TRP A 61 -8.44 4.07 -2.73
CA TRP A 61 -7.50 4.81 -3.57
C TRP A 61 -6.56 5.70 -2.76
N VAL A 62 -7.05 6.37 -1.72
CA VAL A 62 -6.21 7.16 -0.81
C VAL A 62 -5.17 6.28 -0.12
N ILE A 63 -5.56 5.10 0.37
CA ILE A 63 -4.64 4.13 0.99
C ILE A 63 -3.58 3.65 -0.02
N ILE A 64 -3.97 3.37 -1.26
CA ILE A 64 -3.02 2.99 -2.33
C ILE A 64 -2.00 4.10 -2.58
N LEU A 65 -2.47 5.34 -2.71
CA LEU A 65 -1.60 6.50 -2.96
C LEU A 65 -0.63 6.78 -1.81
N LEU A 66 -1.05 6.56 -0.57
CA LEU A 66 -0.21 6.81 0.60
C LEU A 66 0.78 5.69 0.92
N PHE A 67 0.44 4.43 0.65
CA PHE A 67 1.25 3.29 1.10
C PHE A 67 1.79 2.42 -0.04
N ALA A 68 0.93 2.04 -1.00
CA ALA A 68 1.34 1.14 -2.07
C ALA A 68 2.28 1.85 -3.06
N VAL A 69 1.90 3.04 -3.51
CA VAL A 69 2.66 3.82 -4.50
C VAL A 69 4.05 4.18 -3.97
N PRO A 70 4.22 4.75 -2.76
CA PRO A 70 5.55 5.09 -2.26
C PRO A 70 6.40 3.86 -1.92
N SER A 71 5.78 2.74 -1.52
CA SER A 71 6.51 1.47 -1.32
C SER A 71 7.10 0.94 -2.63
N ILE A 72 6.32 0.95 -3.73
CA ILE A 72 6.79 0.53 -5.05
C ILE A 72 7.88 1.48 -5.56
N ILE A 73 7.63 2.80 -5.49
CA ILE A 73 8.61 3.81 -5.91
C ILE A 73 9.90 3.69 -5.11
N GLY A 74 9.82 3.56 -3.79
CA GLY A 74 10.98 3.38 -2.92
C GLY A 74 11.76 2.11 -3.23
N GLY A 75 11.06 1.01 -3.51
CA GLY A 75 11.69 -0.25 -3.93
C GLY A 75 12.42 -0.11 -5.26
N ILE A 76 11.78 0.46 -6.29
CA ILE A 76 12.40 0.69 -7.60
C ILE A 76 13.59 1.64 -7.48
N ALA A 77 13.45 2.73 -6.74
CA ALA A 77 14.51 3.71 -6.51
C ALA A 77 15.70 3.09 -5.77
N LEU A 78 15.46 2.14 -4.86
CA LEU A 78 16.52 1.42 -4.14
C LEU A 78 17.29 0.49 -5.09
N LEU A 79 16.61 -0.17 -6.04
CA LEU A 79 17.26 -0.95 -7.10
C LEU A 79 18.06 -0.07 -8.07
N GLN A 80 17.64 1.18 -8.27
CA GLN A 80 18.36 2.18 -9.05
C GLN A 80 19.44 2.92 -8.25
N HIS A 81 19.80 2.44 -7.05
CA HIS A 81 20.83 3.02 -6.19
C HIS A 81 20.62 4.49 -5.80
N LYS A 82 19.36 4.94 -5.71
CA LYS A 82 19.06 6.30 -5.24
C LYS A 82 19.27 6.41 -3.73
N SER A 83 19.98 7.46 -3.30
CA SER A 83 20.34 7.69 -1.89
C SER A 83 19.14 7.91 -0.97
N TRP A 84 18.05 8.48 -1.49
CA TRP A 84 16.82 8.75 -0.72
C TRP A 84 15.90 7.53 -0.56
N ALA A 85 16.10 6.48 -1.37
CA ALA A 85 15.16 5.36 -1.46
C ALA A 85 15.04 4.58 -0.15
N LEU A 86 16.17 4.38 0.52
CA LEU A 86 16.24 3.61 1.76
C LEU A 86 15.56 4.34 2.92
N THR A 87 15.64 5.68 2.96
CA THR A 87 14.89 6.50 3.92
C THR A 87 13.39 6.46 3.66
N LEU A 88 12.96 6.53 2.40
CA LEU A 88 11.54 6.38 2.07
C LEU A 88 11.00 5.00 2.50
N LEU A 89 11.74 3.94 2.20
CA LEU A 89 11.36 2.60 2.61
C LEU A 89 11.32 2.45 4.13
N LEU A 90 12.23 3.08 4.89
CA LEU A 90 12.16 3.11 6.35
C LEU A 90 10.83 3.68 6.84
N VAL A 91 10.40 4.84 6.32
CA VAL A 91 9.11 5.45 6.67
C VAL A 91 7.96 4.49 6.36
N MET A 92 7.96 3.88 5.16
CA MET A 92 6.95 2.89 4.78
C MET A 92 7.01 1.63 5.67
N GLY A 93 8.20 1.19 6.06
CA GLY A 93 8.44 0.07 6.96
C GLY A 93 7.83 0.30 8.34
N CYS A 94 7.96 1.51 8.89
CA CYS A 94 7.32 1.89 10.15
C CYS A 94 5.80 1.79 10.07
N PHE A 95 5.19 2.25 8.99
CA PHE A 95 3.74 2.11 8.79
C PHE A 95 3.31 0.65 8.63
N LYS A 96 4.14 -0.19 7.99
CA LYS A 96 3.86 -1.62 7.85
C LYS A 96 3.90 -2.37 9.18
N LEU A 97 4.53 -1.84 10.24
CA LEU A 97 4.50 -2.46 11.57
C LEU A 97 3.09 -2.66 12.12
N PHE A 98 2.15 -1.76 11.77
CA PHE A 98 0.74 -1.86 12.17
C PHE A 98 -0.03 -2.96 11.42
N SER A 99 0.57 -3.56 10.38
CA SER A 99 -0.04 -4.63 9.59
C SER A 99 0.52 -5.99 9.99
N PHE A 100 -0.13 -6.63 10.97
CA PHE A 100 0.28 -7.94 11.47
C PHE A 100 -0.31 -9.09 10.63
N PRO A 101 0.43 -10.19 10.36
CA PRO A 101 1.83 -10.45 10.73
C PRO A 101 2.86 -10.05 9.67
N ILE A 102 2.47 -10.05 8.39
CA ILE A 102 3.41 -9.93 7.26
C ILE A 102 4.04 -8.54 7.19
N GLY A 103 3.24 -7.48 7.39
CA GLY A 103 3.74 -6.11 7.40
C GLY A 103 4.70 -5.86 8.56
N THR A 104 4.44 -6.42 9.73
CA THR A 104 5.34 -6.34 10.88
C THR A 104 6.70 -6.95 10.58
N ALA A 105 6.74 -8.16 10.01
CA ALA A 105 7.99 -8.79 9.60
C ALA A 105 8.77 -7.93 8.59
N LEU A 106 8.07 -7.39 7.57
CA LEU A 106 8.66 -6.50 6.58
C LEU A 106 9.16 -5.18 7.21
N GLY A 107 8.41 -4.60 8.14
CA GLY A 107 8.78 -3.38 8.86
C GLY A 107 10.05 -3.57 9.69
N ILE A 108 10.11 -4.64 10.49
CA ILE A 108 11.30 -4.99 11.29
C ILE A 108 12.51 -5.19 10.38
N TYR A 109 12.35 -5.95 9.29
CA TYR A 109 13.43 -6.19 8.34
C TYR A 109 13.93 -4.88 7.70
N THR A 110 13.01 -3.96 7.38
CA THR A 110 13.35 -2.64 6.83
C THR A 110 14.19 -1.83 7.82
N ILE A 111 13.79 -1.78 9.09
CA ILE A 111 14.51 -1.06 10.14
C ILE A 111 15.92 -1.65 10.33
N TRP A 112 16.01 -2.99 10.35
CA TRP A 112 17.30 -3.67 10.48
C TRP A 112 18.25 -3.37 9.31
N VAL A 113 17.79 -3.47 8.06
CA VAL A 113 18.60 -3.13 6.88
C VAL A 113 19.03 -1.67 6.91
N TYR A 114 18.14 -0.77 7.33
CA TYR A 114 18.47 0.64 7.46
C TYR A 114 19.59 0.85 8.48
N ALA A 115 19.44 0.31 9.69
CA ALA A 115 20.42 0.45 10.76
C ALA A 115 21.79 -0.14 10.35
N GLU A 116 21.81 -1.32 9.75
CA GLU A 116 23.04 -1.97 9.30
C GLU A 116 23.74 -1.17 8.20
N SER A 117 22.98 -0.60 7.26
CA SER A 117 23.55 0.22 6.19
C SER A 117 24.18 1.53 6.65
N ASN A 118 23.86 1.98 7.87
CA ASN A 118 24.35 3.22 8.46
C ASN A 118 25.35 3.00 9.61
N LYS A 119 25.71 1.75 9.94
CA LYS A 119 26.83 1.47 10.83
C LYS A 119 28.12 1.89 10.13
N LYS A 120 28.89 2.75 10.79
CA LYS A 120 30.25 3.15 10.40
C LYS A 120 31.24 2.06 10.76
#